data_AF-A0A7S3SAL7-F1
#
_entry.id   AF-A0A7S3SAL7-F1
#
_cell.length_a   1.000
_cell.length_b   1.000
_cell.length_c   1.000
_cell.angle_alpha   90.00
_cell.angle_beta   90.00
_cell.angle_gamma   90.00
#
_symmetry.space_group_name_H-M   'P 1'
#
loop_
_entity.id
_entity.type
_entity.pdbx_description
1 polymer ?
#
loop_
_entity_poly.entity_id
_entity_poly.type
_entity_poly.pdbx_seq_one_letter_code
_entity_poly.pdbx_strand_id
1 'polypeptide(L)'
;EPHPPSPVFVAVTTEPQTAEGAADAVERAVRADVEAFGLREPLRRRPSPGWAVSDVTPALHAVLDGAAVGGRWDVSSLVAVDGLVDEKLRAGLLSLLHGPSWPPEKGADPDYWCDGSFSDTLSGEPASSGVGLRPARLAALCAEGRDTPPPVAELEARVGAYLRAVDAASGGGGVDVCRMPEAAFGPEVTPLAANAPVSSDGEAYGWHIDADPALLPPSPWTDCFGRYPNRSPGKPRFVTALVYLSPEWRWPEWGAQTRCLDPPTGEVLAVPPAPGRLLLMDQDISHAVTAPAAAAGDTPRYSLVLKLCLHSHRGSVAPPLAMPGWGPASAFGSARRLQGGEEGGEEGGE
;
A
#
# COMPACT_ATOMS: atom_id res chain seq x y z
N GLU A 1 -0.93 -23.56 22.47
CA GLU A 1 -1.85 -22.54 21.94
C GLU A 1 -1.73 -21.31 22.81
N PRO A 2 -1.41 -20.12 22.26
CA PRO A 2 -1.58 -18.89 23.01
C PRO A 2 -3.06 -18.52 22.96
N HIS A 3 -3.67 -18.33 24.13
CA HIS A 3 -5.03 -17.80 24.24
C HIS A 3 -5.10 -16.40 23.60
N PRO A 4 -6.18 -16.07 22.86
CA PRO A 4 -6.40 -14.68 22.46
C PRO A 4 -6.57 -13.82 23.72
N PRO A 5 -6.05 -12.58 23.75
CA PRO A 5 -6.32 -11.67 24.84
C PRO A 5 -7.84 -11.47 24.96
N SER A 6 -8.37 -11.66 26.17
CA SER A 6 -9.79 -11.44 26.43
C SER A 6 -10.15 -9.98 26.16
N PRO A 7 -11.32 -9.68 25.57
CA PRO A 7 -11.76 -8.30 25.39
C PRO A 7 -11.79 -7.59 26.74
N VAL A 8 -11.14 -6.44 26.82
CA VAL A 8 -11.21 -5.56 27.99
C VAL A 8 -12.60 -4.94 27.98
N PHE A 9 -13.52 -5.52 28.75
CA PHE A 9 -14.78 -4.85 29.07
C PHE A 9 -14.46 -3.60 29.90
N VAL A 10 -14.61 -2.43 29.30
CA VAL A 10 -14.65 -1.17 30.05
C VAL A 10 -15.94 -1.21 30.87
N ALA A 11 -15.82 -1.56 32.15
CA ALA A 11 -16.89 -1.36 33.11
C ALA A 11 -17.13 0.15 33.21
N VAL A 12 -18.22 0.64 32.62
CA VAL A 12 -18.70 2.00 32.82
C VAL A 12 -19.13 2.09 34.28
N THR A 13 -18.27 2.65 35.12
CA THR A 13 -18.63 2.94 36.51
C THR A 13 -19.68 4.05 36.51
N THR A 14 -20.78 3.84 37.23
CA THR A 14 -21.92 4.76 37.33
C THR A 14 -21.65 6.00 38.18
N GLU A 15 -20.39 6.32 38.46
CA GLU A 15 -20.02 7.53 39.19
C GLU A 15 -19.82 8.69 38.20
N PRO A 16 -20.20 9.92 38.56
CA PRO A 16 -20.04 11.07 37.67
C PRO A 16 -18.55 11.34 37.45
N GLN A 17 -18.00 10.78 36.37
CA GLN A 17 -16.67 11.13 35.90
C GLN A 17 -16.74 12.57 35.37
N THR A 18 -15.82 13.42 35.83
CA THR A 18 -15.60 14.72 35.19
C THR A 18 -15.21 14.48 33.72
N ALA A 19 -15.56 15.40 32.82
CA ALA A 19 -15.24 15.26 31.39
C ALA A 19 -13.72 15.03 31.15
N GLU A 20 -12.86 15.63 31.98
CA GLU A 20 -11.41 15.41 31.98
C GLU A 20 -11.03 13.98 32.40
N GLY A 21 -11.66 13.43 33.46
CA GLY A 21 -11.39 12.06 33.90
C GLY A 21 -11.80 10.99 32.88
N ALA A 22 -12.86 11.25 32.13
CA ALA A 22 -13.30 10.39 31.03
C ALA A 22 -12.34 10.46 29.82
N ALA A 23 -11.87 11.65 29.45
CA ALA A 23 -10.90 11.83 28.37
C ALA A 23 -9.58 11.10 28.65
N ASP A 24 -9.06 11.23 29.87
CA ASP A 24 -7.84 10.54 30.29
C ASP A 24 -8.00 9.00 30.28
N ALA A 25 -9.19 8.51 30.61
CA ALA A 25 -9.49 7.07 30.57
C ALA A 25 -9.50 6.53 29.13
N VAL A 26 -10.09 7.29 28.20
CA VAL A 26 -10.10 6.96 26.77
C VAL A 26 -8.68 6.98 26.21
N GLU A 27 -7.87 7.99 26.52
CA GLU A 27 -6.47 8.06 26.05
C GLU A 27 -5.64 6.86 26.54
N ARG A 28 -5.82 6.47 27.82
CA ARG A 28 -5.16 5.27 28.35
C ARG A 28 -5.61 3.99 27.64
N ALA A 29 -6.90 3.85 27.35
CA ALA A 29 -7.42 2.69 26.62
C ALA A 29 -6.85 2.63 25.19
N VAL A 30 -6.89 3.75 24.46
CA VAL A 30 -6.29 3.85 23.11
C VAL A 30 -4.80 3.49 23.13
N ARG A 31 -4.05 3.98 24.12
CA ARG A 31 -2.62 3.63 24.24
C ARG A 31 -2.41 2.14 24.51
N ALA A 32 -3.23 1.55 25.37
CA ALA A 32 -3.17 0.12 25.67
C ALA A 32 -3.46 -0.73 24.43
N ASP A 33 -4.46 -0.36 23.63
CA ASP A 33 -4.80 -1.07 22.39
C ASP A 33 -3.72 -0.89 21.32
N VAL A 34 -3.14 0.32 21.18
CA VAL A 34 -2.02 0.56 20.28
C VAL A 34 -0.84 -0.36 20.58
N GLU A 35 -0.52 -0.57 21.86
CA GLU A 35 0.55 -1.47 22.29
C GLU A 35 0.16 -2.95 22.11
N ALA A 36 -1.03 -3.34 22.59
CA ALA A 36 -1.49 -4.73 22.59
C ALA A 36 -1.67 -5.31 21.18
N PHE A 37 -2.11 -4.48 20.23
CA PHE A 37 -2.39 -4.89 18.85
C PHE A 37 -1.34 -4.40 17.85
N GLY A 38 -0.24 -3.81 18.31
CA GLY A 38 0.85 -3.35 17.47
C GLY A 38 0.43 -2.31 16.42
N LEU A 39 -0.58 -1.48 16.72
CA LEU A 39 -1.22 -0.59 15.74
C LEU A 39 -0.30 0.50 15.18
N ARG A 40 0.89 0.65 15.77
CA ARG A 40 1.92 1.63 15.38
C ARG A 40 3.33 1.04 15.42
N GLU A 41 3.50 -0.28 15.23
CA GLU A 41 4.83 -0.88 15.27
C GLU A 41 5.65 -0.51 14.01
N PRO A 42 6.72 0.31 14.14
CA PRO A 42 7.38 0.87 12.98
C PRO A 42 8.35 -0.11 12.33
N LEU A 43 8.62 0.08 11.03
CA LEU A 43 9.72 -0.53 10.31
C LEU A 43 11.05 0.07 10.80
N ARG A 44 11.66 -0.58 11.81
CA ARG A 44 12.87 -0.10 12.52
C ARG A 44 14.19 -0.42 11.81
N ARG A 45 14.17 -1.23 10.76
CA ARG A 45 15.40 -1.68 10.08
C ARG A 45 16.04 -0.54 9.29
N ARG A 46 17.38 -0.58 9.23
CA ARG A 46 18.18 0.31 8.38
C ARG A 46 18.48 -0.39 7.06
N PRO A 47 18.46 0.33 5.93
CA PRO A 47 18.89 -0.21 4.64
C PRO A 47 20.31 -0.78 4.72
N SER A 48 20.59 -1.78 3.89
CA SER A 48 21.93 -2.31 3.73
C SER A 48 22.92 -1.23 3.26
N PRO A 49 24.21 -1.32 3.67
CA PRO A 49 25.23 -0.43 3.17
C PRO A 49 25.33 -0.51 1.63
N GLY A 50 25.43 0.65 0.97
CA GLY A 50 25.56 0.73 -0.48
C GLY A 50 24.29 1.16 -1.23
N TRP A 51 23.16 1.30 -0.53
CA TRP A 51 21.98 1.99 -1.04
C TRP A 51 21.78 3.33 -0.33
N ALA A 52 21.34 4.34 -1.08
CA ALA A 52 20.97 5.65 -0.56
C ALA A 52 19.64 6.14 -1.17
N VAL A 53 18.94 7.00 -0.43
CA VAL A 53 17.70 7.65 -0.92
C VAL A 53 17.95 8.44 -2.21
N SER A 54 19.17 8.95 -2.41
CA SER A 54 19.56 9.66 -3.64
C SER A 54 19.57 8.78 -4.89
N ASP A 55 19.56 7.45 -4.74
CA ASP A 55 19.51 6.51 -5.85
C ASP A 55 18.08 6.36 -6.40
N VAL A 56 17.08 6.89 -5.68
CA VAL A 56 15.67 6.81 -6.05
C VAL A 56 15.32 7.91 -7.04
N THR A 57 14.78 7.52 -8.20
CA THR A 57 14.37 8.44 -9.26
C THR A 57 12.89 8.29 -9.58
N PRO A 58 12.17 9.38 -9.90
CA PRO A 58 10.76 9.31 -10.25
C PRO A 58 10.59 8.77 -11.68
N ALA A 59 9.74 7.77 -11.83
CA ALA A 59 9.22 7.32 -13.12
C ALA A 59 7.81 7.88 -13.39
N LEU A 60 7.03 8.11 -12.33
CA LEU A 60 5.71 8.73 -12.37
C LEU A 60 5.44 9.47 -11.06
N HIS A 61 4.86 10.66 -11.14
CA HIS A 61 4.30 11.38 -10.01
C HIS A 61 2.95 11.95 -10.43
N ALA A 62 1.86 11.31 -10.00
CA ALA A 62 0.52 11.64 -10.41
C ALA A 62 -0.46 11.69 -9.23
N VAL A 63 -1.55 12.43 -9.44
CA VAL A 63 -2.72 12.41 -8.57
C VAL A 63 -3.98 12.15 -9.40
N LEU A 64 -4.92 11.41 -8.83
CA LEU A 64 -6.19 11.02 -9.45
C LEU A 64 -7.27 10.90 -8.37
N ASP A 65 -8.49 10.53 -8.77
CA ASP A 65 -9.61 10.24 -7.86
C ASP A 65 -9.94 11.44 -6.96
N GLY A 66 -10.25 12.55 -7.61
CA GLY A 66 -10.60 13.81 -6.96
C GLY A 66 -12.03 13.80 -6.43
N ALA A 67 -12.18 14.04 -5.13
CA ALA A 67 -13.46 14.08 -4.46
C ALA A 67 -13.55 15.20 -3.41
N ALA A 68 -14.78 15.67 -3.15
CA ALA A 68 -15.04 16.58 -2.04
C ALA A 68 -15.26 15.80 -0.74
N VAL A 69 -14.34 15.94 0.22
CA VAL A 69 -14.35 15.24 1.51
C VAL A 69 -14.32 16.27 2.63
N GLY A 70 -15.40 16.35 3.42
CA GLY A 70 -15.47 17.27 4.57
C GLY A 70 -15.25 18.74 4.21
N GLY A 71 -15.67 19.17 3.01
CA GLY A 71 -15.47 20.54 2.50
C GLY A 71 -14.09 20.82 1.90
N ARG A 72 -13.17 19.84 1.90
CA ARG A 72 -11.86 19.89 1.23
C ARG A 72 -11.91 19.11 -0.09
N TRP A 73 -11.24 19.58 -1.11
CA TRP A 73 -10.95 18.76 -2.29
C TRP A 73 -9.77 17.84 -1.98
N ASP A 74 -10.01 16.53 -2.00
CA ASP A 74 -9.04 15.48 -1.73
C ASP A 74 -8.70 14.76 -3.04
N VAL A 75 -7.45 14.29 -3.17
CA VAL A 75 -6.98 13.49 -4.30
C VAL A 75 -6.07 12.38 -3.80
N SER A 76 -6.11 11.24 -4.46
CA SER A 76 -5.24 10.11 -4.20
C SER A 76 -3.90 10.26 -4.93
N SER A 77 -2.81 9.84 -4.29
CA SER A 77 -1.45 9.93 -4.83
C SER A 77 -0.98 8.60 -5.42
N LEU A 78 -0.31 8.67 -6.57
CA LEU A 78 0.31 7.56 -7.26
C LEU A 78 1.74 7.93 -7.69
N VAL A 79 2.73 7.23 -7.15
CA VAL A 79 4.16 7.51 -7.39
C VAL A 79 4.85 6.23 -7.83
N ALA A 80 5.43 6.22 -9.03
CA ALA A 80 6.32 5.13 -9.44
C ALA A 80 7.77 5.61 -9.35
N VAL A 81 8.62 4.78 -8.74
CA VAL A 81 10.04 5.08 -8.54
C VAL A 81 10.92 3.93 -9.00
N ASP A 82 12.06 4.28 -9.56
CA ASP A 82 13.14 3.34 -9.90
C ASP A 82 14.33 3.56 -8.95
N GLY A 83 15.19 2.56 -8.79
CA GLY A 83 16.41 2.63 -7.96
C GLY A 83 16.22 2.36 -6.47
N LEU A 84 14.99 2.32 -5.96
CA LEU A 84 14.72 1.84 -4.59
C LEU A 84 15.02 0.34 -4.47
N VAL A 85 14.51 -0.44 -5.42
CA VAL A 85 14.77 -1.87 -5.53
C VAL A 85 15.80 -2.10 -6.64
N ASP A 86 17.05 -2.28 -6.23
CA ASP A 86 18.13 -2.65 -7.16
C ASP A 86 18.02 -4.11 -7.61
N GLU A 87 18.87 -4.50 -8.57
CA GLU A 87 18.92 -5.86 -9.11
C GLU A 87 19.07 -6.94 -8.03
N LYS A 88 19.95 -6.69 -7.04
CA LYS A 88 20.24 -7.67 -5.98
C LYS A 88 19.02 -7.88 -5.09
N LEU A 89 18.37 -6.79 -4.67
CA LEU A 89 17.16 -6.86 -3.87
C LEU A 89 16.01 -7.49 -4.66
N ARG A 90 15.81 -7.09 -5.93
CA ARG A 90 14.78 -7.65 -6.82
C ARG A 90 14.95 -9.15 -6.99
N ALA A 91 16.15 -9.62 -7.33
CA ALA A 91 16.44 -11.04 -7.48
C ALA A 91 16.26 -11.81 -6.17
N GLY A 92 16.66 -11.21 -5.04
CA GLY A 92 16.41 -11.74 -3.70
C GLY A 92 14.93 -11.93 -3.40
N LEU A 93 14.11 -10.91 -3.65
CA LEU A 93 12.65 -10.97 -3.48
C LEU A 93 12.02 -12.01 -4.42
N LEU A 94 12.41 -12.03 -5.70
CA LEU A 94 11.91 -12.98 -6.69
C LEU A 94 12.21 -14.44 -6.29
N SER A 95 13.41 -14.72 -5.75
CA SER A 95 13.79 -16.06 -5.30
C SER A 95 12.96 -16.61 -4.14
N LEU A 96 12.18 -15.76 -3.46
CA LEU A 96 11.22 -16.19 -2.44
C LEU A 96 9.89 -16.68 -3.07
N LEU A 97 9.69 -16.41 -4.36
CA LEU A 97 8.43 -16.62 -5.06
C LEU A 97 8.42 -17.85 -5.99
N HIS A 98 9.53 -18.58 -6.08
CA HIS A 98 9.61 -19.81 -6.87
C HIS A 98 10.71 -20.73 -6.33
N GLY A 99 10.67 -22.01 -6.72
CA GLY A 99 11.71 -22.97 -6.41
C GLY A 99 13.05 -22.61 -7.09
N PRO A 100 14.20 -22.94 -6.48
CA PRO A 100 15.53 -22.55 -6.98
C PRO A 100 15.86 -23.10 -8.38
N SER A 101 15.19 -24.18 -8.78
CA SER A 101 15.36 -24.82 -10.09
C SER A 101 14.12 -24.66 -10.98
N TRP A 102 13.16 -23.80 -10.60
CA TRP A 102 11.95 -23.60 -11.39
C TRP A 102 12.26 -22.78 -12.65
N PRO A 103 12.05 -23.33 -13.85
CA PRO A 103 12.26 -22.62 -15.11
C PRO A 103 11.21 -21.51 -15.30
N PRO A 104 11.61 -20.23 -15.43
CA PRO A 104 10.68 -19.10 -15.59
C PRO A 104 9.73 -19.22 -16.79
N GLU A 105 10.15 -19.90 -17.85
CA GLU A 105 9.37 -20.12 -19.06
C GLU A 105 8.19 -21.09 -18.89
N LYS A 106 8.09 -21.78 -17.74
CA LYS A 106 6.99 -22.71 -17.43
C LYS A 106 5.86 -22.08 -16.61
N GLY A 107 5.82 -20.76 -16.51
CA GLY A 107 4.81 -20.06 -15.71
C GLY A 107 5.17 -19.97 -14.24
N ALA A 108 4.15 -19.65 -13.44
CA ALA A 108 4.25 -19.58 -11.99
C ALA A 108 4.48 -20.99 -11.41
N ASP A 109 5.40 -21.11 -10.45
CA ASP A 109 5.73 -22.39 -9.81
C ASP A 109 4.51 -22.96 -9.04
N PRO A 110 3.94 -24.11 -9.43
CA PRO A 110 2.75 -24.67 -8.79
C PRO A 110 2.99 -25.08 -7.32
N ASP A 111 4.24 -25.25 -6.87
CA ASP A 111 4.57 -25.49 -5.46
C ASP A 111 4.51 -24.20 -4.61
N TYR A 112 4.45 -23.04 -5.27
CA TYR A 112 4.41 -21.72 -4.66
C TYR A 112 3.10 -21.00 -4.91
N TRP A 113 2.45 -21.29 -6.04
CA TRP A 113 1.30 -20.56 -6.54
C TRP A 113 0.09 -21.48 -6.68
N CYS A 114 -1.10 -20.95 -6.42
CA CYS A 114 -2.34 -21.66 -6.71
C CYS A 114 -3.49 -20.70 -7.07
N ASP A 115 -4.37 -21.16 -7.95
CA ASP A 115 -5.53 -20.41 -8.42
C ASP A 115 -6.47 -20.07 -7.27
N GLY A 116 -7.02 -18.85 -7.29
CA GLY A 116 -8.00 -18.38 -6.30
C GLY A 116 -7.44 -18.19 -4.89
N SER A 117 -6.12 -18.27 -4.71
CA SER A 117 -5.47 -17.98 -3.42
C SER A 117 -5.06 -16.51 -3.25
N PHE A 118 -5.29 -15.69 -4.29
CA PHE A 118 -5.12 -14.27 -4.18
C PHE A 118 -6.32 -13.69 -3.40
N SER A 119 -6.09 -13.38 -2.13
CA SER A 119 -7.04 -12.70 -1.25
C SER A 119 -6.39 -11.45 -0.71
N ASP A 120 -6.80 -10.30 -1.22
CA ASP A 120 -6.24 -9.00 -0.86
C ASP A 120 -7.32 -7.96 -0.52
N THR A 121 -8.59 -8.36 -0.39
CA THR A 121 -9.72 -7.45 -0.10
C THR A 121 -10.65 -7.98 1.00
N LEU A 122 -11.45 -7.09 1.59
CA LEU A 122 -12.47 -7.43 2.60
C LEU A 122 -13.72 -8.07 2.03
N SER A 123 -13.98 -7.93 0.73
CA SER A 123 -15.16 -8.51 0.13
C SER A 123 -14.99 -10.02 0.16
N GLY A 124 -15.71 -10.73 1.03
CA GLY A 124 -15.69 -12.19 1.14
C GLY A 124 -16.17 -12.96 -0.11
N GLU A 125 -16.22 -12.31 -1.27
CA GLU A 125 -16.26 -12.93 -2.59
C GLU A 125 -14.80 -13.18 -3.01
N PRO A 126 -14.42 -14.40 -3.44
CA PRO A 126 -13.05 -14.66 -3.86
C PRO A 126 -12.65 -13.63 -4.91
N ALA A 127 -11.65 -12.82 -4.57
CA ALA A 127 -11.11 -11.79 -5.45
C ALA A 127 -10.47 -12.50 -6.65
N SER A 128 -11.28 -12.70 -7.69
CA SER A 128 -10.87 -13.14 -9.02
C SER A 128 -10.22 -14.54 -9.13
N SER A 129 -10.27 -15.12 -10.32
CA SER A 129 -9.59 -16.39 -10.65
C SER A 129 -8.06 -16.28 -10.71
N GLY A 130 -7.49 -15.25 -10.09
CA GLY A 130 -6.08 -14.91 -10.17
C GLY A 130 -5.20 -15.93 -9.43
N VAL A 131 -4.00 -16.12 -9.95
CA VAL A 131 -2.95 -16.92 -9.33
C VAL A 131 -2.34 -16.12 -8.18
N GLY A 132 -2.48 -16.65 -6.96
CA GLY A 132 -1.90 -16.09 -5.72
C GLY A 132 -0.83 -17.00 -5.13
N LEU A 133 -0.02 -16.45 -4.23
CA LEU A 133 0.90 -17.28 -3.44
C LEU A 133 0.11 -18.19 -2.50
N ARG A 134 0.56 -19.44 -2.39
CA ARG A 134 0.03 -20.39 -1.43
C ARG A 134 0.10 -19.80 -0.01
N PRO A 135 -0.94 -19.98 0.83
CA PRO A 135 -1.01 -19.36 2.15
C PRO A 135 0.23 -19.61 3.04
N ALA A 136 0.78 -20.82 3.04
CA ALA A 136 1.98 -21.14 3.81
C ALA A 136 3.23 -20.37 3.34
N ARG A 137 3.34 -20.07 2.03
CA ARG A 137 4.42 -19.26 1.47
C ARG A 137 4.23 -17.79 1.82
N LEU A 138 3.01 -17.29 1.69
CA LEU A 138 2.66 -15.92 2.06
C LEU A 138 2.90 -15.65 3.55
N ALA A 139 2.48 -16.58 4.42
CA ALA A 139 2.74 -16.50 5.86
C ALA A 139 4.24 -16.44 6.19
N ALA A 140 5.08 -17.18 5.46
CA ALA A 140 6.53 -17.11 5.63
C ALA A 140 7.11 -15.73 5.22
N LEU A 141 6.55 -15.07 4.22
CA LEU A 141 6.91 -13.69 3.87
C LEU A 141 6.50 -12.68 4.95
N CYS A 142 5.36 -12.93 5.60
CA CYS A 142 4.82 -12.08 6.66
C CYS A 142 5.54 -12.26 8.00
N ALA A 143 6.47 -13.21 8.15
CA ALA A 143 7.20 -13.40 9.40
C ALA A 143 7.92 -12.12 9.87
N GLU A 144 7.92 -11.88 11.18
CA GLU A 144 8.46 -10.67 11.81
C GLU A 144 9.66 -10.95 12.71
N GLY A 145 10.42 -9.89 13.03
CA GLY A 145 11.58 -9.97 13.90
C GLY A 145 12.72 -10.79 13.29
N ARG A 146 13.28 -11.74 14.04
CA ARG A 146 14.43 -12.54 13.57
C ARG A 146 14.11 -13.43 12.37
N ASP A 147 12.82 -13.73 12.18
CA ASP A 147 12.34 -14.69 11.19
C ASP A 147 11.88 -14.01 9.87
N THR A 148 11.90 -12.67 9.79
CA THR A 148 11.62 -11.95 8.53
C THR A 148 12.63 -12.33 7.46
N PRO A 149 12.19 -12.76 6.26
CA PRO A 149 13.10 -13.07 5.16
C PRO A 149 14.02 -11.87 4.85
N PRO A 150 15.35 -12.07 4.71
CA PRO A 150 16.28 -10.96 4.51
C PRO A 150 15.93 -10.02 3.33
N PRO A 151 15.46 -10.50 2.16
CA PRO A 151 15.01 -9.61 1.09
C PRO A 151 13.79 -8.76 1.47
N VAL A 152 12.81 -9.32 2.18
CA VAL A 152 11.62 -8.57 2.66
C VAL A 152 12.03 -7.52 3.68
N ALA A 153 12.91 -7.88 4.62
CA ALA A 153 13.47 -6.98 5.61
C ALA A 153 14.21 -5.79 4.98
N GLU A 154 14.95 -6.03 3.90
CA GLU A 154 15.66 -4.98 3.16
C GLU A 154 14.69 -4.08 2.39
N LEU A 155 13.67 -4.64 1.74
CA LEU A 155 12.61 -3.87 1.08
C LEU A 155 11.92 -2.91 2.07
N GLU A 156 11.51 -3.43 3.21
CA GLU A 156 10.90 -2.64 4.29
C GLU A 156 11.82 -1.52 4.80
N ALA A 157 13.11 -1.84 4.98
CA ALA A 157 14.08 -0.87 5.43
C ALA A 157 14.24 0.29 4.44
N ARG A 158 14.31 -0.01 3.13
CA ARG A 158 14.43 0.98 2.07
C ARG A 158 13.16 1.80 1.87
N VAL A 159 11.99 1.16 1.83
CA VAL A 159 10.69 1.85 1.76
C VAL A 159 10.49 2.76 2.97
N GLY A 160 10.77 2.27 4.17
CA GLY A 160 10.70 3.07 5.39
C GLY A 160 11.68 4.24 5.38
N ALA A 161 12.92 4.04 4.93
CA ALA A 161 13.91 5.12 4.82
C ALA A 161 13.50 6.17 3.78
N TYR A 162 12.98 5.75 2.62
CA TYR A 162 12.46 6.64 1.59
C TYR A 162 11.31 7.50 2.09
N LEU A 163 10.26 6.90 2.67
CA LEU A 163 9.09 7.64 3.15
C LEU A 163 9.42 8.61 4.30
N ARG A 164 10.35 8.24 5.19
CA ARG A 164 10.87 9.17 6.22
C ARG A 164 11.65 10.34 5.61
N ALA A 165 12.42 10.10 4.55
CA ALA A 165 13.13 11.16 3.85
C ALA A 165 12.17 12.09 3.09
N VAL A 166 11.11 11.55 2.48
CA VAL A 166 10.03 12.32 1.85
C VAL A 166 9.32 13.21 2.87
N ASP A 167 8.94 12.67 4.02
CA ASP A 167 8.33 13.45 5.12
C ASP A 167 9.26 14.58 5.57
N ALA A 168 10.52 14.25 5.88
CA ALA A 168 11.50 15.24 6.32
C ALA A 168 11.75 16.35 5.28
N ALA A 169 11.89 16.00 4.01
CA ALA A 169 12.07 16.95 2.92
C ALA A 169 10.85 17.86 2.70
N SER A 170 9.67 17.38 3.06
CA SER A 170 8.41 18.12 2.97
C SER A 170 8.13 19.00 4.21
N GLY A 171 9.10 19.13 5.12
CA GLY A 171 8.92 19.86 6.39
C GLY A 171 8.06 19.09 7.42
N GLY A 172 7.92 17.79 7.24
CA GLY A 172 7.25 16.89 8.16
C GLY A 172 7.93 16.82 9.53
N GLY A 173 7.16 16.42 10.54
CA GLY A 173 7.63 16.32 11.92
C GLY A 173 8.15 14.93 12.30
N GLY A 174 8.25 14.00 11.35
CA GLY A 174 8.45 12.58 11.59
C GLY A 174 7.22 11.77 11.18
N VAL A 175 7.49 10.59 10.64
CA VAL A 175 6.50 9.59 10.25
C VAL A 175 6.93 8.21 10.69
N ASP A 176 6.02 7.49 11.35
CA ASP A 176 6.18 6.06 11.58
C ASP A 176 5.57 5.30 10.39
N VAL A 177 6.40 4.52 9.72
CA VAL A 177 6.00 3.64 8.63
C VAL A 177 5.80 2.26 9.24
N CYS A 178 4.58 1.75 9.24
CA CYS A 178 4.23 0.47 9.84
C CYS A 178 3.71 -0.47 8.75
N ARG A 179 3.87 -1.80 8.92
CA ARG A 179 3.02 -2.73 8.18
C ARG A 179 1.57 -2.49 8.58
N MET A 180 0.65 -2.74 7.67
CA MET A 180 -0.77 -2.75 8.02
C MET A 180 -1.02 -3.86 9.06
N PRO A 181 -1.49 -3.53 10.27
CA PRO A 181 -1.65 -4.53 11.32
C PRO A 181 -2.84 -5.44 11.02
N GLU A 182 -2.75 -6.70 11.46
CA GLU A 182 -3.86 -7.65 11.41
C GLU A 182 -5.14 -7.06 12.04
N ALA A 183 -4.99 -6.25 13.09
CA ALA A 183 -6.09 -5.57 13.75
C ALA A 183 -6.87 -4.58 12.87
N ALA A 184 -6.38 -4.22 11.67
CA ALA A 184 -7.15 -3.42 10.72
C ALA A 184 -8.20 -4.25 9.97
N PHE A 185 -7.84 -5.45 9.51
CA PHE A 185 -8.62 -6.23 8.55
C PHE A 185 -9.00 -7.65 9.02
N GLY A 186 -8.40 -8.12 10.11
CA GLY A 186 -8.47 -9.50 10.57
C GLY A 186 -7.37 -10.40 9.97
N PRO A 187 -7.30 -11.67 10.43
CA PRO A 187 -6.22 -12.61 10.09
C PRO A 187 -6.20 -13.06 8.62
N GLU A 188 -7.28 -12.82 7.88
CA GLU A 188 -7.41 -13.27 6.48
C GLU A 188 -6.73 -12.31 5.48
N VAL A 189 -6.47 -11.06 5.88
CA VAL A 189 -5.79 -10.08 5.05
C VAL A 189 -4.40 -9.82 5.60
N THR A 190 -3.41 -10.33 4.88
CA THR A 190 -2.01 -10.21 5.29
C THR A 190 -1.40 -8.86 4.89
N PRO A 191 -0.35 -8.39 5.60
CA PRO A 191 0.36 -7.16 5.25
C PRO A 191 1.17 -7.26 3.96
N LEU A 192 1.33 -8.45 3.41
CA LEU A 192 1.89 -8.67 2.08
C LEU A 192 0.90 -9.42 1.20
N ALA A 193 1.00 -9.19 -0.12
CA ALA A 193 0.33 -9.98 -1.15
C ALA A 193 1.27 -10.15 -2.34
N ALA A 194 0.99 -11.10 -3.23
CA ALA A 194 1.76 -11.27 -4.45
C ALA A 194 0.89 -11.86 -5.56
N ASN A 195 1.16 -11.45 -6.80
CA ASN A 195 0.52 -12.00 -7.98
C ASN A 195 1.57 -12.35 -9.05
N ALA A 196 1.20 -13.29 -9.93
CA ALA A 196 2.03 -13.77 -11.02
C ALA A 196 1.19 -13.98 -12.28
N PRO A 197 0.50 -12.94 -12.80
CA PRO A 197 -0.35 -13.09 -13.96
C PRO A 197 0.44 -13.59 -15.18
N VAL A 198 -0.17 -14.49 -15.93
CA VAL A 198 0.29 -15.02 -17.22
C VAL A 198 -0.72 -14.69 -18.31
N SER A 199 -0.35 -14.88 -19.59
CA SER A 199 -1.18 -14.45 -20.71
C SER A 199 -2.54 -15.15 -20.80
N SER A 200 -2.68 -16.35 -20.23
CA SER A 200 -3.95 -17.10 -20.16
C SER A 200 -4.96 -16.55 -19.15
N ASP A 201 -4.55 -15.63 -18.27
CA ASP A 201 -5.37 -15.19 -17.14
C ASP A 201 -6.46 -14.17 -17.53
N GLY A 202 -6.35 -13.55 -18.71
CA GLY A 202 -7.35 -12.58 -19.18
C GLY A 202 -7.59 -11.43 -18.20
N GLU A 203 -8.79 -11.37 -17.62
CA GLU A 203 -9.20 -10.36 -16.62
C GLU A 203 -9.23 -10.89 -15.18
N ALA A 204 -8.46 -11.95 -14.88
CA ALA A 204 -8.41 -12.59 -13.57
C ALA A 204 -7.83 -11.73 -12.44
N TYR A 205 -7.63 -10.42 -12.64
CA TYR A 205 -7.21 -9.46 -11.61
C TYR A 205 -7.99 -8.16 -11.79
N GLY A 206 -9.29 -8.25 -11.55
CA GLY A 206 -10.27 -7.19 -11.80
C GLY A 206 -10.09 -5.93 -10.93
N TRP A 207 -10.97 -4.95 -11.15
CA TRP A 207 -10.96 -3.71 -10.40
C TRP A 207 -11.27 -3.92 -8.92
N HIS A 208 -10.41 -3.41 -8.06
CA HIS A 208 -10.57 -3.44 -6.61
C HIS A 208 -9.81 -2.28 -5.96
N ILE A 209 -10.00 -2.10 -4.65
CA ILE A 209 -9.15 -1.27 -3.80
C ILE A 209 -8.46 -2.17 -2.78
N ASP A 210 -7.25 -1.81 -2.35
CA ASP A 210 -6.52 -2.57 -1.33
C ASP A 210 -7.15 -2.42 0.05
N ALA A 211 -7.59 -1.20 0.37
CA ALA A 211 -8.18 -0.80 1.64
C ALA A 211 -8.82 0.58 1.56
N ASP A 212 -9.93 0.78 2.27
CA ASP A 212 -10.42 2.11 2.64
C ASP A 212 -10.65 2.16 4.16
N PRO A 213 -9.93 3.01 4.93
CA PRO A 213 -10.16 3.17 6.36
C PRO A 213 -11.60 3.60 6.73
N ALA A 214 -12.36 4.14 5.79
CA ALA A 214 -13.78 4.47 5.99
C ALA A 214 -14.68 3.21 5.98
N LEU A 215 -14.23 2.12 5.37
CA LEU A 215 -14.99 0.88 5.16
C LEU A 215 -14.54 -0.27 6.07
N LEU A 216 -13.59 -0.05 6.98
CA LEU A 216 -13.08 -1.11 7.86
C LEU A 216 -14.17 -1.70 8.77
N PRO A 217 -14.17 -3.03 9.00
CA PRO A 217 -15.05 -3.67 9.96
C PRO A 217 -14.72 -3.21 11.40
N PRO A 218 -15.63 -3.41 12.37
CA PRO A 218 -15.30 -3.19 13.78
C PRO A 218 -14.07 -4.02 14.21
N SER A 219 -13.06 -3.35 14.73
CA SER A 219 -11.79 -3.93 15.14
C SER A 219 -11.03 -3.00 16.10
N PRO A 220 -9.95 -3.46 16.77
CA PRO A 220 -9.12 -2.58 17.61
C PRO A 220 -8.58 -1.36 16.85
N TRP A 221 -8.38 -1.47 15.53
CA TRP A 221 -8.02 -0.33 14.69
C TRP A 221 -9.14 0.71 14.67
N THR A 222 -10.38 0.31 14.37
CA THR A 222 -11.52 1.25 14.33
C THR A 222 -11.88 1.80 15.70
N ASP A 223 -11.61 1.05 16.77
CA ASP A 223 -11.80 1.53 18.14
C ASP A 223 -10.81 2.65 18.48
N CYS A 224 -9.56 2.53 18.04
CA CYS A 224 -8.51 3.53 18.27
C CYS A 224 -8.61 4.74 17.34
N PHE A 225 -8.84 4.52 16.05
CA PHE A 225 -8.72 5.57 15.02
C PHE A 225 -10.06 5.97 14.40
N GLY A 226 -11.14 5.24 14.68
CA GLY A 226 -12.42 5.41 14.00
C GLY A 226 -12.38 4.96 12.55
N ARG A 227 -13.50 5.19 11.86
CA ARG A 227 -13.58 5.13 10.39
C ARG A 227 -13.39 6.53 9.83
N TYR A 228 -12.58 6.66 8.80
CA TYR A 228 -12.24 7.96 8.24
C TYR A 228 -11.81 7.83 6.78
N PRO A 229 -12.05 8.84 5.92
CA PRO A 229 -11.49 8.86 4.57
C PRO A 229 -9.96 8.80 4.60
N ASN A 230 -9.32 8.01 3.73
CA ASN A 230 -7.86 7.98 3.66
C ASN A 230 -7.29 9.41 3.48
N ARG A 231 -6.07 9.66 3.97
CA ARG A 231 -5.44 11.00 4.02
C ARG A 231 -6.18 12.06 4.87
N SER A 232 -7.15 11.65 5.69
CA SER A 232 -7.75 12.56 6.69
C SER A 232 -6.67 13.15 7.62
N PRO A 233 -6.66 14.47 7.87
CA PRO A 233 -5.73 15.09 8.80
C PRO A 233 -5.74 14.40 10.17
N GLY A 234 -4.56 14.08 10.68
CA GLY A 234 -4.41 13.46 12.00
C GLY A 234 -4.72 11.98 12.08
N LYS A 235 -5.11 11.37 10.96
CA LYS A 235 -5.37 9.94 10.86
C LYS A 235 -4.22 9.22 10.13
N PRO A 236 -3.99 7.93 10.45
CA PRO A 236 -3.00 7.14 9.71
C PRO A 236 -3.38 7.02 8.22
N ARG A 237 -2.40 7.19 7.32
CA ARG A 237 -2.58 7.06 5.86
C ARG A 237 -2.31 5.61 5.44
N PHE A 238 -3.23 4.99 4.70
CA PHE A 238 -3.05 3.64 4.14
C PHE A 238 -2.37 3.73 2.76
N VAL A 239 -1.24 3.05 2.61
CA VAL A 239 -0.38 3.11 1.41
C VAL A 239 0.02 1.71 0.96
N THR A 240 -0.08 1.41 -0.32
CA THR A 240 0.46 0.21 -0.94
C THR A 240 1.82 0.50 -1.57
N ALA A 241 2.76 -0.41 -1.35
CA ALA A 241 4.05 -0.48 -2.01
C ALA A 241 4.13 -1.76 -2.86
N LEU A 242 3.92 -1.64 -4.18
CA LEU A 242 3.95 -2.76 -5.14
C LEU A 242 5.28 -2.75 -5.92
N VAL A 243 6.03 -3.84 -5.89
CA VAL A 243 7.29 -4.01 -6.62
C VAL A 243 7.09 -4.96 -7.80
N TYR A 244 7.56 -4.58 -8.98
CA TYR A 244 7.65 -5.50 -10.13
C TYR A 244 8.97 -6.28 -10.08
N LEU A 245 8.89 -7.61 -10.09
CA LEU A 245 10.02 -8.49 -9.80
C LEU A 245 10.56 -9.24 -11.00
N SER A 246 9.79 -9.35 -12.10
CA SER A 246 10.23 -10.07 -13.30
C SER A 246 11.54 -9.49 -13.84
N PRO A 247 12.51 -10.35 -14.20
CA PRO A 247 13.88 -9.90 -14.44
C PRO A 247 14.05 -9.07 -15.71
N GLU A 248 13.17 -9.32 -16.67
CA GLU A 248 13.01 -8.63 -17.93
C GLU A 248 11.52 -8.40 -18.12
N TRP A 249 11.16 -7.25 -18.67
CA TRP A 249 9.80 -7.03 -19.16
C TRP A 249 9.82 -6.19 -20.43
N ARG A 250 9.37 -6.76 -21.55
CA ARG A 250 9.39 -6.09 -22.85
C ARG A 250 8.16 -5.20 -22.97
N TRP A 251 8.33 -3.94 -22.63
CA TRP A 251 7.29 -2.93 -22.77
C TRP A 251 7.47 -2.14 -24.07
N PRO A 252 6.39 -1.94 -24.88
CA PRO A 252 4.98 -2.25 -24.59
C PRO A 252 4.51 -3.64 -25.04
N GLU A 253 5.36 -4.47 -25.64
CA GLU A 253 4.96 -5.70 -26.33
C GLU A 253 4.27 -6.74 -25.44
N TRP A 254 4.70 -6.86 -24.19
CA TRP A 254 4.16 -7.82 -23.21
C TRP A 254 3.00 -7.25 -22.38
N GLY A 255 2.72 -5.94 -22.44
CA GLY A 255 1.63 -5.32 -21.68
C GLY A 255 1.76 -5.49 -20.16
N ALA A 256 0.69 -5.94 -19.52
CA ALA A 256 0.56 -6.22 -18.08
C ALA A 256 0.76 -5.04 -17.11
N GLN A 257 0.40 -3.83 -17.55
CA GLN A 257 0.36 -2.65 -16.70
C GLN A 257 -0.57 -2.83 -15.49
N THR A 258 -0.19 -2.20 -14.38
CA THR A 258 -1.15 -1.88 -13.32
C THR A 258 -1.94 -0.66 -13.77
N ARG A 259 -3.27 -0.78 -13.74
CA ARG A 259 -4.22 0.25 -14.19
C ARG A 259 -4.86 0.87 -12.97
N CYS A 260 -4.86 2.19 -12.88
CA CYS A 260 -5.55 2.95 -11.84
C CYS A 260 -6.69 3.74 -12.48
N LEU A 261 -7.91 3.48 -12.04
CA LEU A 261 -9.13 4.14 -12.51
C LEU A 261 -9.33 5.45 -11.74
N ASP A 262 -9.75 6.49 -12.44
CA ASP A 262 -10.42 7.65 -11.84
C ASP A 262 -11.93 7.41 -11.91
N PRO A 263 -12.60 6.94 -10.84
CA PRO A 263 -14.01 6.57 -10.89
C PRO A 263 -14.92 7.71 -11.38
N PRO A 264 -14.71 8.99 -10.99
CA PRO A 264 -15.58 10.07 -11.45
C PRO A 264 -15.57 10.31 -12.97
N THR A 265 -14.43 10.17 -13.65
CA THR A 265 -14.34 10.40 -15.11
C THR A 265 -14.29 9.11 -15.95
N GLY A 266 -14.00 7.97 -15.33
CA GLY A 266 -13.75 6.71 -16.03
C GLY A 266 -12.40 6.64 -16.76
N GLU A 267 -11.55 7.67 -16.63
CA GLU A 267 -10.21 7.66 -17.21
C GLU A 267 -9.30 6.66 -16.49
N VAL A 268 -8.36 6.05 -17.21
CA VAL A 268 -7.43 5.05 -16.66
C VAL A 268 -5.99 5.48 -16.86
N LEU A 269 -5.25 5.59 -15.76
CA LEU A 269 -3.81 5.78 -15.73
C LEU A 269 -3.11 4.42 -15.68
N ALA A 270 -2.15 4.19 -16.58
CA ALA A 270 -1.43 2.92 -16.68
C ALA A 270 0.02 3.06 -16.21
N VAL A 271 0.48 2.15 -15.37
CA VAL A 271 1.87 2.06 -14.89
C VAL A 271 2.55 0.84 -15.50
N PRO A 272 3.55 1.01 -16.39
CA PRO A 272 4.30 -0.09 -16.97
C PRO A 272 5.11 -0.85 -15.91
N PRO A 273 5.13 -2.20 -15.96
CA PRO A 273 5.85 -3.03 -15.00
C PRO A 273 7.33 -3.16 -15.39
N ALA A 274 8.15 -2.18 -15.01
CA ALA A 274 9.59 -2.23 -15.23
C ALA A 274 10.30 -3.03 -14.11
N PRO A 275 11.35 -3.81 -14.40
CA PRO A 275 12.03 -4.59 -13.37
C PRO A 275 12.58 -3.74 -12.22
N GLY A 276 12.22 -4.09 -10.98
CA GLY A 276 12.63 -3.33 -9.77
C GLY A 276 11.88 -2.01 -9.57
N ARG A 277 10.95 -1.64 -10.46
CA ARG A 277 10.11 -0.46 -10.24
C ARG A 277 9.18 -0.69 -9.06
N LEU A 278 9.14 0.29 -8.16
CA LEU A 278 8.22 0.34 -7.04
C LEU A 278 7.11 1.34 -7.35
N LEU A 279 5.86 0.93 -7.14
CA LEU A 279 4.68 1.78 -7.14
C LEU A 279 4.22 2.01 -5.70
N LEU A 280 4.21 3.28 -5.28
CA LEU A 280 3.60 3.75 -4.04
C LEU A 280 2.27 4.39 -4.37
N MET A 281 1.19 3.89 -3.77
CA MET A 281 -0.15 4.39 -4.04
C MET A 281 -1.01 4.40 -2.79
N ASP A 282 -1.96 5.30 -2.70
CA ASP A 282 -2.99 5.18 -1.68
C ASP A 282 -3.83 3.91 -1.89
N GLN A 283 -4.12 3.21 -0.80
CA GLN A 283 -4.81 1.90 -0.87
C GLN A 283 -6.27 2.00 -1.33
N ASP A 284 -6.88 3.18 -1.26
CA ASP A 284 -8.24 3.47 -1.71
C ASP A 284 -8.32 3.78 -3.22
N ILE A 285 -7.20 3.77 -3.96
CA ILE A 285 -7.20 3.88 -5.42
C ILE A 285 -7.79 2.60 -6.03
N SER A 286 -8.85 2.76 -6.84
CA SER A 286 -9.39 1.67 -7.66
C SER A 286 -8.39 1.25 -8.72
N HIS A 287 -7.93 0.01 -8.67
CA HIS A 287 -6.91 -0.50 -9.58
C HIS A 287 -7.16 -1.95 -10.01
N ALA A 288 -6.52 -2.33 -11.11
CA ALA A 288 -6.60 -3.66 -11.70
C ALA A 288 -5.26 -4.02 -12.36
N VAL A 289 -5.03 -5.31 -12.53
CA VAL A 289 -3.87 -5.82 -13.29
C VAL A 289 -4.37 -6.41 -14.60
N THR A 290 -3.76 -5.98 -15.71
CA THR A 290 -4.04 -6.63 -17.00
C THR A 290 -3.17 -7.87 -17.11
N ALA A 291 -3.71 -8.98 -17.63
CA ALA A 291 -2.88 -10.11 -17.99
C ALA A 291 -1.81 -9.70 -19.04
N PRO A 292 -0.63 -10.35 -19.03
CA PRO A 292 0.33 -10.23 -20.12
C PRO A 292 -0.29 -10.51 -21.49
N ALA A 293 0.24 -9.85 -22.51
CA ALA A 293 -0.12 -10.16 -23.90
C ALA A 293 0.40 -11.56 -24.28
N ALA A 294 -0.20 -12.17 -25.30
CA ALA A 294 0.24 -13.47 -25.83
C ALA A 294 1.74 -13.52 -26.21
N ALA A 295 2.34 -12.36 -26.53
CA ALA A 295 3.77 -12.23 -26.83
C ALA A 295 4.69 -12.55 -25.63
N ALA A 296 4.18 -12.53 -24.39
CA ALA A 296 4.89 -12.97 -23.20
C ALA A 296 4.89 -14.51 -23.02
N GLY A 297 4.05 -15.23 -23.77
CA GLY A 297 3.82 -16.66 -23.59
C GLY A 297 3.36 -16.98 -22.17
N ASP A 298 3.98 -17.98 -21.56
CA ASP A 298 3.73 -18.38 -20.17
C ASP A 298 4.57 -17.58 -19.16
N THR A 299 5.31 -16.54 -19.59
CA THR A 299 6.17 -15.77 -18.68
C THR A 299 5.31 -15.00 -17.67
N PRO A 300 5.43 -15.26 -16.36
CA PRO A 300 4.66 -14.57 -15.35
C PRO A 300 5.20 -13.16 -15.05
N ARG A 301 4.30 -12.21 -14.81
CA ARG A 301 4.65 -10.87 -14.31
C ARG A 301 4.62 -10.83 -12.79
N TYR A 302 5.67 -11.31 -12.14
CA TYR A 302 5.73 -11.32 -10.68
C TYR A 302 5.66 -9.92 -10.08
N SER A 303 4.78 -9.74 -9.10
CA SER A 303 4.81 -8.59 -8.21
C SER A 303 4.64 -8.98 -6.75
N LEU A 304 5.25 -8.20 -5.87
CA LEU A 304 5.11 -8.29 -4.42
C LEU A 304 4.56 -6.97 -3.91
N VAL A 305 3.56 -7.05 -3.06
CA VAL A 305 2.83 -5.93 -2.47
C VAL A 305 3.11 -5.90 -0.98
N LEU A 306 3.42 -4.72 -0.45
CA LEU A 306 3.51 -4.43 0.97
C LEU A 306 2.44 -3.39 1.33
N LYS A 307 1.52 -3.75 2.21
CA LYS A 307 0.47 -2.87 2.72
C LYS A 307 0.97 -2.14 3.98
N LEU A 308 0.92 -0.82 3.95
CA LEU A 308 1.51 0.06 4.96
C LEU A 308 0.49 1.00 5.58
N CYS A 309 0.75 1.40 6.82
CA CYS A 309 0.10 2.51 7.50
C CYS A 309 1.15 3.55 7.89
N LEU A 310 0.92 4.82 7.53
CA LEU A 310 1.82 5.93 7.84
C LEU A 310 1.22 6.80 8.95
N HIS A 311 1.91 6.90 10.09
CA HIS A 311 1.47 7.69 11.23
C HIS A 311 2.30 8.98 11.31
N SER A 312 1.66 10.12 11.03
CA SER A 312 2.31 11.43 11.18
C SER A 312 2.45 11.81 12.65
N HIS A 313 3.64 12.29 13.04
CA HIS A 313 3.87 12.83 14.39
C HIS A 313 3.22 14.21 14.60
N ARG A 314 2.90 14.94 13.53
CA ARG A 314 2.35 16.31 13.59
C ARG A 314 0.86 16.43 13.27
N GLY A 315 0.17 15.31 13.07
CA GLY A 315 -1.29 15.17 13.13
C GLY A 315 -2.15 16.10 12.26
N SER A 316 -1.57 16.90 11.35
CA SER A 316 -2.29 17.95 10.63
C SER A 316 -2.27 17.77 9.11
N VAL A 317 -1.33 16.98 8.59
CA VAL A 317 -1.19 16.69 7.16
C VAL A 317 -0.84 15.21 6.97
N ALA A 318 -1.44 14.59 5.95
CA ALA A 318 -1.10 13.22 5.57
C ALA A 318 0.34 13.17 5.03
N PRO A 319 1.19 12.22 5.46
CA PRO A 319 2.57 12.12 4.99
C PRO A 319 2.64 11.98 3.46
N PRO A 320 3.46 12.78 2.74
CA PRO A 320 3.55 12.72 1.28
C PRO A 320 4.24 11.43 0.79
N LEU A 321 4.01 11.09 -0.49
CA LEU A 321 4.62 9.91 -1.13
C LEU A 321 5.73 10.25 -2.13
N ALA A 322 5.87 11.52 -2.53
CA ALA A 322 6.84 11.97 -3.52
C ALA A 322 7.79 13.01 -2.93
N MET A 323 9.04 13.03 -3.39
CA MET A 323 9.99 14.05 -2.99
C MET A 323 9.56 15.43 -3.51
N PRO A 324 9.58 16.50 -2.70
CA PRO A 324 9.20 17.84 -3.15
C PRO A 324 10.01 18.37 -4.33
N GLY A 325 11.26 17.93 -4.47
CA GLY A 325 12.16 18.34 -5.56
C GLY A 325 11.83 17.77 -6.94
N TRP A 326 10.83 16.88 -7.06
CA TRP A 326 10.45 16.25 -8.34
C TRP A 326 9.45 17.06 -9.17
N GLY A 327 9.05 18.24 -8.68
CA GLY A 327 8.03 19.05 -9.31
C GLY A 327 6.60 18.61 -8.97
N PRO A 328 5.59 19.36 -9.44
CA PRO A 328 4.19 19.09 -9.11
C PRO A 328 3.71 17.76 -9.69
N ALA A 329 2.76 17.13 -9.01
CA ALA A 329 2.11 15.93 -9.52
C ALA A 329 1.35 16.24 -10.81
N SER A 330 1.39 15.33 -11.77
CA SER A 330 0.51 15.37 -12.93
C SER A 330 -0.91 15.02 -12.49
N ALA A 331 -1.86 15.95 -12.65
CA ALA A 331 -3.24 15.70 -12.33
C ALA A 331 -3.94 14.93 -13.46
N PHE A 332 -4.63 13.86 -13.09
CA PHE A 332 -5.33 12.97 -14.01
C PHE A 332 -6.82 12.89 -13.67
N GLY A 333 -7.68 12.70 -14.69
CA GLY A 333 -9.11 12.60 -14.48
C GLY A 333 -9.70 13.79 -13.70
N SER A 334 -10.53 13.49 -12.72
CA SER A 334 -11.18 14.46 -11.84
C SER A 334 -10.19 15.31 -11.00
N ALA A 335 -8.97 14.82 -10.75
CA ALA A 335 -7.96 15.58 -10.01
C ALA A 335 -7.50 16.86 -10.72
N ARG A 336 -7.73 17.00 -12.03
CA ARG A 336 -7.42 18.22 -12.79
C ARG A 336 -8.14 19.47 -12.26
N ARG A 337 -9.22 19.29 -11.49
CA ARG A 337 -9.89 20.40 -10.79
C ARG A 337 -8.95 21.16 -9.85
N LEU A 338 -7.91 20.53 -9.31
CA LEU A 338 -6.87 21.20 -8.52
C LEU A 338 -6.08 22.25 -9.33
N GLN A 339 -5.95 22.04 -10.64
CA GLN A 339 -5.16 22.92 -11.51
C GLN A 339 -6.00 24.08 -12.08
N GLY A 340 -7.34 23.95 -12.10
CA GLY A 340 -8.26 24.98 -12.62
C GLY A 340 -8.67 26.06 -11.61
N GLY A 341 -8.04 26.12 -10.43
CA GLY A 341 -8.40 27.05 -9.35
C GLY A 341 -7.83 28.47 -9.47
N GLU A 342 -6.99 28.77 -10.48
CA GLU A 342 -6.38 30.09 -10.67
C GLU A 342 -7.02 30.93 -11.81
N GLU A 343 -7.99 30.39 -12.57
CA GLU A 343 -8.73 31.14 -13.59
C GLU A 343 -10.15 31.47 -13.11
N GLY A 344 -10.26 32.45 -12.19
CA GLY A 344 -11.54 32.99 -11.74
C GLY A 344 -11.44 34.43 -11.21
N GLY A 345 -10.37 35.14 -11.56
CA GLY A 345 -10.22 36.57 -11.33
C GLY A 345 -10.80 37.36 -12.50
N GLU A 346 -11.76 38.23 -12.18
CA GLU A 346 -12.30 39.32 -13.00
C GLU A 346 -13.03 38.96 -14.29
N GLU A 347 -14.37 39.00 -14.22
CA GLU A 347 -15.31 39.59 -15.20
C GLU A 347 -16.74 39.35 -14.67
N GLY A 348 -17.64 40.33 -14.48
CA GLY A 348 -17.57 41.76 -14.70
C GLY A 348 -18.66 42.44 -13.87
N GLY A 349 -18.43 43.71 -13.55
CA GLY A 349 -19.52 44.61 -13.22
C GLY A 349 -20.35 44.88 -14.46
N GLU A 350 -21.67 44.86 -14.28
CA GLU A 350 -22.60 45.96 -14.61
C GLU A 350 -23.86 45.78 -13.75
#